data_AF-A0A9Q3UGG7-F1
#
_entry.id   AF-A0A9Q3UGG7-F1
#
_cell.length_a   1.000
_cell.length_b   1.000
_cell.length_c   1.000
_cell.angle_alpha   90.00
_cell.angle_beta   90.00
_cell.angle_gamma   90.00
#
_symmetry.space_group_name_H-M   'P 1'
#
loop_
_entity.id
_entity.type
_entity.pdbx_description
1 polymer ?
#
loop_
_entity_poly.entity_id
_entity_poly.type
_entity_poly.pdbx_seq_one_letter_code
_entity_poly.pdbx_strand_id
1 'polypeptide(L)'
;MKKKKFIHIDVLVDEYMKNSKLINQSNESLLEGSKGFLGRKLKAKLIIAREKHKNYGMTLEELDGGFIGDLELYSHNNLAHLSIKDANYKVVSRARTVCFDSLARFEKTLSSIEDALNFNLSIKLAWLSIGVAVISIITNFISS
;
A
#
# COMPACT_ATOMS: atom_id res chain seq x y z
N MET A 1 8.38 -22.56 -17.74
CA MET A 1 8.77 -22.48 -16.30
C MET A 1 9.74 -21.32 -16.13
N LYS A 2 9.35 -20.21 -15.48
CA LYS A 2 10.33 -19.21 -15.02
C LYS A 2 11.18 -19.90 -13.94
N LYS A 3 12.51 -19.92 -14.09
CA LYS A 3 13.42 -20.46 -13.07
C LYS A 3 13.13 -19.71 -11.75
N LYS A 4 12.64 -20.41 -10.72
CA LYS A 4 12.51 -19.83 -9.37
C LYS A 4 13.92 -19.43 -8.92
N LYS A 5 14.13 -18.14 -8.70
CA LYS A 5 15.41 -17.62 -8.23
C LYS A 5 15.53 -18.00 -6.75
N PHE A 6 16.48 -18.87 -6.43
CA PHE A 6 16.79 -19.20 -5.04
C PHE A 6 17.37 -17.96 -4.36
N ILE A 7 16.79 -17.56 -3.23
CA ILE A 7 17.26 -16.44 -2.41
C ILE A 7 17.55 -17.00 -1.03
N HIS A 8 18.75 -16.74 -0.50
CA HIS A 8 19.15 -17.20 0.82
C HIS A 8 18.27 -16.56 1.92
N ILE A 9 17.98 -17.30 2.99
CA ILE A 9 17.14 -16.88 4.12
C ILE A 9 17.55 -15.49 4.66
N ASP A 10 18.83 -15.27 4.97
CA ASP A 10 19.27 -13.99 5.54
C ASP A 10 19.01 -12.81 4.58
N VAL A 11 19.18 -13.05 3.28
CA VAL A 11 18.89 -12.05 2.24
C VAL A 11 17.38 -11.79 2.14
N LEU A 12 16.54 -12.83 2.30
CA LEU A 12 15.09 -12.67 2.37
C LEU A 12 14.67 -11.83 3.58
N VAL A 13 15.23 -12.11 4.76
CA VAL A 13 14.95 -11.32 5.98
C VAL A 13 15.28 -9.85 5.74
N ASP A 14 16.49 -9.57 5.25
CA ASP A 14 16.97 -8.20 5.03
C ASP A 14 16.10 -7.47 4.00
N GLU A 15 15.75 -8.13 2.88
CA GLU A 15 14.91 -7.51 1.85
C GLU A 15 13.47 -7.27 2.34
N TYR A 16 12.86 -8.18 3.11
CA TYR A 16 11.54 -7.93 3.72
C TYR A 16 11.59 -6.75 4.69
N MET A 17 12.60 -6.69 5.56
CA MET A 17 12.73 -5.62 6.55
C MET A 17 13.01 -4.26 5.90
N LYS A 18 13.86 -4.25 4.86
CA LYS A 18 14.13 -3.06 4.05
C LYS A 18 12.87 -2.56 3.32
N ASN A 19 12.11 -3.46 2.70
CA ASN A 19 10.86 -3.09 2.03
C ASN A 19 9.81 -2.59 3.04
N SER A 20 9.67 -3.24 4.19
CA SER A 20 8.80 -2.73 5.27
C SER A 20 9.15 -1.29 5.67
N LYS A 21 10.44 -0.99 5.84
CA LYS A 21 10.90 0.38 6.16
C LYS A 21 10.55 1.37 5.05
N LEU A 22 10.78 1.02 3.79
CA LEU A 22 10.45 1.89 2.64
C LEU A 22 8.95 2.13 2.50
N ILE A 23 8.13 1.10 2.75
CA ILE A 23 6.67 1.20 2.75
C ILE A 23 6.22 2.16 3.85
N ASN A 24 6.72 1.99 5.08
CA ASN A 24 6.38 2.85 6.20
C ASN A 24 6.77 4.32 5.96
N GLN A 25 7.95 4.57 5.40
CA GLN A 25 8.37 5.92 5.00
C GLN A 25 7.47 6.53 3.92
N SER A 26 7.07 5.72 2.93
CA SER A 26 6.13 6.17 1.89
C SER A 26 4.74 6.47 2.47
N ASN A 27 4.30 5.67 3.45
CA ASN A 27 3.04 5.87 4.15
C ASN A 27 3.06 7.16 4.99
N GLU A 28 4.13 7.40 5.75
CA GLU A 28 4.34 8.64 6.51
C GLU A 28 4.34 9.87 5.59
N SER A 29 5.08 9.82 4.49
CA SER A 29 5.12 10.90 3.49
C SER A 29 3.74 11.19 2.89
N LEU A 30 2.93 10.15 2.67
CA LEU A 30 1.56 10.30 2.19
C LEU A 30 0.67 10.98 3.26
N LEU A 31 0.79 10.57 4.53
CA LEU A 31 0.05 11.16 5.65
C LEU A 31 0.44 12.62 5.92
N GLU A 32 1.72 12.97 5.87
CA GLU A 32 2.17 14.36 5.95
C GLU A 32 1.62 15.17 4.77
N GLY A 33 1.59 14.54 3.60
CA GLY A 33 1.06 15.16 2.39
C GLY A 33 -0.45 15.40 2.41
N SER A 34 -1.22 14.68 3.23
CA SER A 34 -2.67 14.80 3.32
C SER A 34 -3.16 15.82 4.36
N LYS A 35 -2.30 16.23 5.31
CA LYS A 35 -2.63 17.22 6.36
C LYS A 35 -2.72 18.67 5.88
N GLY A 36 -2.32 18.99 4.65
CA GLY A 36 -2.30 20.37 4.12
C GLY A 36 -3.56 20.74 3.30
N PHE A 37 -4.07 21.96 3.49
CA PHE A 37 -5.27 22.56 2.84
C PHE A 37 -5.24 22.64 1.30
N LEU A 38 -4.19 22.14 0.64
CA LEU A 38 -4.01 22.20 -0.82
C LEU A 38 -4.36 20.86 -1.48
N GLY A 39 -5.66 20.56 -1.54
CA GLY A 39 -6.23 19.39 -2.22
C GLY A 39 -5.82 19.25 -3.70
N ARG A 40 -5.25 20.30 -4.33
CA ARG A 40 -4.73 20.27 -5.70
C ARG A 40 -3.47 19.43 -5.86
N LYS A 41 -2.59 19.38 -4.85
CA LYS A 41 -1.38 18.53 -4.86
C LYS A 41 -1.64 17.11 -4.34
N LEU A 42 -2.73 16.92 -3.59
CA LEU A 42 -3.08 15.63 -2.99
C LEU A 42 -3.40 14.56 -4.04
N LYS A 43 -4.14 14.91 -5.11
CA LYS A 43 -4.41 13.98 -6.23
C LYS A 43 -3.13 13.47 -6.89
N ALA A 44 -2.18 14.35 -7.18
CA ALA A 44 -0.89 13.95 -7.76
C ALA A 44 -0.08 13.04 -6.81
N LYS A 45 -0.07 13.36 -5.51
CA LYS A 45 0.56 12.52 -4.49
C LYS A 45 -0.07 11.14 -4.39
N LEU A 46 -1.40 11.03 -4.49
CA LEU A 46 -2.09 9.73 -4.51
C LEU A 46 -1.72 8.88 -5.72
N ILE A 47 -1.59 9.48 -6.91
CA ILE A 47 -1.14 8.75 -8.11
C ILE A 47 0.26 8.17 -7.88
N ILE A 48 1.19 8.99 -7.37
CA ILE A 48 2.56 8.54 -7.06
C ILE A 48 2.54 7.44 -5.98
N ALA A 49 1.73 7.60 -4.92
CA ALA A 49 1.63 6.65 -3.83
C ALA A 49 1.02 5.31 -4.27
N ARG A 50 0.03 5.33 -5.18
CA ARG A 50 -0.51 4.11 -5.81
C ARG A 50 0.55 3.37 -6.63
N GLU A 51 1.34 4.10 -7.40
CA GLU A 51 2.41 3.48 -8.20
C GLU A 51 3.47 2.85 -7.28
N LYS A 52 3.85 3.55 -6.20
CA LYS A 52 4.73 2.98 -5.17
C LYS A 52 4.13 1.73 -4.54
N HIS A 53 2.86 1.77 -4.14
CA HIS A 53 2.16 0.62 -3.56
C HIS A 53 2.18 -0.59 -4.50
N LYS A 54 1.89 -0.38 -5.79
CA LYS A 54 1.96 -1.42 -6.82
C LYS A 54 3.38 -1.99 -6.95
N ASN A 55 4.40 -1.13 -6.97
CA ASN A 55 5.80 -1.57 -7.04
C ASN A 55 6.23 -2.38 -5.82
N TYR A 56 5.77 -1.99 -4.62
CA TYR A 56 5.98 -2.78 -3.41
C TYR A 56 5.28 -4.14 -3.50
N GLY A 57 4.05 -4.20 -4.01
CA GLY A 57 3.33 -5.46 -4.25
C GLY A 57 4.09 -6.40 -5.18
N MET A 58 4.58 -5.90 -6.33
CA MET A 58 5.38 -6.71 -7.27
C MET A 58 6.69 -7.20 -6.63
N THR A 59 7.37 -6.34 -5.86
CA THR A 59 8.60 -6.73 -5.14
C THR A 59 8.30 -7.84 -4.13
N LEU A 60 7.15 -7.76 -3.45
CA LEU A 60 6.73 -8.76 -2.47
C LEU A 60 6.41 -10.10 -3.11
N GLU A 61 5.77 -10.11 -4.29
CA GLU A 61 5.53 -11.32 -5.07
C GLU A 61 6.85 -12.01 -5.49
N GLU A 62 7.87 -11.23 -5.86
CA GLU A 62 9.20 -11.77 -6.18
C GLU A 62 9.89 -12.40 -4.96
N LEU A 63 9.83 -11.73 -3.80
CA LEU A 63 10.38 -12.24 -2.54
C LEU A 63 9.63 -13.49 -2.07
N ASP A 64 8.31 -13.55 -2.24
CA ASP A 64 7.48 -14.71 -1.95
C ASP A 64 7.84 -15.90 -2.85
N GLY A 65 8.14 -15.65 -4.13
CA GLY A 65 8.66 -16.67 -5.03
C GLY A 65 9.98 -17.28 -4.54
N GLY A 66 10.86 -16.46 -3.97
CA GLY A 66 12.10 -16.89 -3.33
C GLY A 66 11.86 -17.69 -2.05
N PHE A 67 10.96 -17.23 -1.19
CA PHE A 67 10.57 -17.89 0.06
C PHE A 67 9.95 -19.28 -0.16
N ILE A 68 9.04 -19.39 -1.13
CA ILE A 68 8.41 -20.68 -1.49
C ILE A 68 9.42 -21.62 -2.18
N GLY A 69 10.30 -21.08 -3.05
CA GLY A 69 11.35 -21.86 -3.69
C GLY A 69 12.32 -22.48 -2.69
N ASP A 70 12.63 -21.75 -1.62
CA ASP A 70 13.42 -22.23 -0.49
C ASP A 70 12.68 -23.36 0.26
N LEU A 71 11.38 -23.19 0.53
CA LEU A 71 10.51 -24.20 1.16
C LEU A 71 10.43 -25.52 0.39
N GLU A 72 10.36 -25.47 -0.95
CA GLU A 72 10.30 -26.65 -1.80
C GLU A 72 11.59 -27.49 -1.73
N LEU A 73 12.75 -26.82 -1.65
CA LEU A 73 14.05 -27.45 -1.40
C LEU A 73 14.16 -28.06 0.02
N TYR A 74 13.44 -27.51 1.00
CA TYR A 74 13.46 -27.99 2.40
C TYR A 74 12.67 -29.27 2.63
N SER A 75 11.59 -29.52 1.87
CA SER A 75 10.77 -30.73 2.00
C SER A 75 11.55 -32.04 1.76
N HIS A 76 12.76 -31.98 1.18
CA HIS A 76 13.48 -33.14 0.67
C HIS A 76 14.72 -33.55 1.50
N ASN A 77 15.02 -32.89 2.63
CA ASN A 77 16.31 -33.08 3.35
C ASN A 77 16.21 -33.35 4.88
N ASN A 78 17.29 -33.96 5.40
CA ASN A 78 17.49 -34.70 6.66
C ASN A 78 17.09 -34.01 8.02
N LEU A 79 16.69 -34.84 9.01
CA LEU A 79 15.97 -34.47 10.24
C LEU A 79 16.72 -33.56 11.24
N ALA A 80 18.03 -33.73 11.45
CA ALA A 80 18.78 -32.91 12.43
C ALA A 80 18.94 -31.44 11.98
N HIS A 81 18.85 -31.19 10.66
CA HIS A 81 18.91 -29.85 10.11
C HIS A 81 17.59 -29.08 10.30
N LEU A 82 16.49 -29.78 10.61
CA LEU A 82 15.15 -29.21 10.76
C LEU A 82 15.03 -28.27 11.97
N SER A 83 15.65 -28.58 13.12
CA SER A 83 15.47 -27.75 14.33
C SER A 83 16.10 -26.37 14.23
N ILE A 84 17.32 -26.26 13.68
CA ILE A 84 17.99 -24.96 13.44
C ILE A 84 17.31 -24.24 12.26
N LYS A 85 16.87 -24.96 11.23
CA LYS A 85 16.18 -24.36 10.06
C LYS A 85 14.74 -23.93 10.35
N ASP A 86 14.04 -24.56 11.29
CA ASP A 86 12.72 -24.14 11.79
C ASP A 86 12.81 -22.77 12.50
N ALA A 87 13.89 -22.54 13.26
CA ALA A 87 14.15 -21.22 13.85
C ALA A 87 14.35 -20.14 12.77
N ASN A 88 15.17 -20.41 11.74
CA ASN A 88 15.40 -19.47 10.65
C ASN A 88 14.14 -19.22 9.80
N TYR A 89 13.35 -20.26 9.53
CA TYR A 89 12.08 -20.13 8.82
C TYR A 89 11.09 -19.26 9.59
N LYS A 90 11.00 -19.42 10.92
CA LYS A 90 10.20 -18.54 11.78
C LYS A 90 10.65 -17.08 11.70
N VAL A 91 11.94 -16.82 11.62
CA VAL A 91 12.47 -15.45 11.46
C VAL A 91 12.06 -14.84 10.12
N VAL A 92 12.24 -15.56 9.00
CA VAL A 92 11.82 -15.08 7.68
C VAL A 92 10.32 -14.88 7.60
N SER A 93 9.54 -15.81 8.14
CA SER A 93 8.08 -15.72 8.19
C SER A 93 7.61 -14.47 8.95
N ARG A 94 8.26 -14.15 10.08
CA ARG A 94 7.98 -12.90 10.82
C ARG A 94 8.33 -11.65 10.02
N ALA A 95 9.51 -11.61 9.38
CA ALA A 95 9.91 -10.48 8.54
C ALA A 95 8.94 -10.27 7.37
N ARG A 96 8.52 -11.36 6.74
CA ARG A 96 7.48 -11.38 5.71
C ARG A 96 6.19 -10.78 6.24
N THR A 97 5.66 -11.27 7.37
CA THR A 97 4.44 -10.74 8.00
C THR A 97 4.54 -9.24 8.26
N VAL A 98 5.65 -8.77 8.84
CA VAL A 98 5.88 -7.34 9.10
C VAL A 98 5.81 -6.52 7.80
N CYS A 99 6.37 -7.03 6.70
CA CYS A 99 6.32 -6.37 5.41
C CYS A 99 4.90 -6.33 4.83
N PHE A 100 4.15 -7.43 4.90
CA PHE A 100 2.73 -7.48 4.50
C PHE A 100 1.86 -6.53 5.32
N ASP A 101 2.04 -6.51 6.65
CA ASP A 101 1.32 -5.61 7.54
C ASP A 101 1.60 -4.14 7.21
N SER A 102 2.86 -3.84 6.85
CA SER A 102 3.25 -2.48 6.41
C SER A 102 2.52 -2.11 5.11
N LEU A 103 2.44 -3.02 4.15
CA LEU A 103 1.75 -2.80 2.87
C LEU A 103 0.25 -2.61 3.07
N ALA A 104 -0.39 -3.45 3.89
CA ALA A 104 -1.82 -3.35 4.21
C ALA A 104 -2.15 -2.02 4.92
N ARG A 105 -1.28 -1.54 5.82
CA ARG A 105 -1.44 -0.21 6.43
C ARG A 105 -1.35 0.91 5.40
N PHE A 106 -0.42 0.80 4.46
CA PHE A 106 -0.27 1.79 3.39
C PHE A 106 -1.50 1.81 2.46
N GLU A 107 -2.03 0.64 2.10
CA GLU A 107 -3.28 0.50 1.34
C GLU A 107 -4.47 1.15 2.06
N LYS A 108 -4.60 0.90 3.38
CA LYS A 108 -5.65 1.51 4.20
C LYS A 108 -5.55 3.03 4.22
N THR A 109 -4.33 3.58 4.30
CA THR A 109 -4.11 5.02 4.23
C THR A 109 -4.48 5.60 2.87
N LEU A 110 -4.12 4.92 1.77
CA LEU A 110 -4.54 5.30 0.42
C LEU A 110 -6.06 5.39 0.30
N SER A 111 -6.77 4.32 0.68
CA SER A 111 -8.23 4.25 0.63
C SER A 111 -8.88 5.34 1.49
N SER A 112 -8.39 5.57 2.71
CA SER A 112 -8.93 6.60 3.60
C SER A 112 -8.78 8.02 3.03
N ILE A 113 -7.65 8.33 2.38
CA ILE A 113 -7.43 9.63 1.75
C ILE A 113 -8.30 9.78 0.49
N GLU A 114 -8.47 8.70 -0.30
CA GLU A 114 -9.35 8.69 -1.46
C GLU A 114 -10.81 8.94 -1.07
N ASP A 115 -11.30 8.28 -0.03
CA ASP A 115 -12.64 8.49 0.50
C ASP A 115 -12.85 9.93 0.98
N ALA A 116 -11.88 10.49 1.71
CA ALA A 116 -11.93 11.87 2.16
C ALA A 116 -11.94 12.86 0.98
N LEU A 117 -11.21 12.58 -0.10
CA LEU A 117 -11.24 13.39 -1.32
C LEU A 117 -12.59 13.30 -2.04
N ASN A 118 -13.13 12.10 -2.19
CA ASN A 118 -14.42 11.87 -2.84
C ASN A 118 -15.55 12.56 -2.08
N PHE A 119 -15.55 12.44 -0.75
CA PHE A 119 -16.50 13.13 0.12
C PHE A 119 -16.43 14.66 -0.04
N ASN A 120 -15.22 15.23 -0.03
CA ASN A 120 -15.03 16.67 -0.26
C ASN A 120 -15.51 17.15 -1.64
N LEU A 121 -15.32 16.33 -2.68
CA LEU A 121 -15.83 16.63 -4.02
C LEU A 121 -17.37 16.60 -4.06
N SER A 122 -17.98 15.58 -3.46
CA SER A 122 -19.44 15.45 -3.36
C SER A 122 -20.08 16.63 -2.62
N ILE A 123 -19.48 17.08 -1.51
CA ILE A 123 -19.96 18.27 -0.78
C ILE A 123 -19.91 19.51 -1.67
N LYS A 124 -18.79 19.74 -2.39
CA LYS A 124 -18.66 20.91 -3.28
C LYS A 124 -19.69 20.91 -4.39
N LEU A 125 -19.97 19.74 -4.98
CA LEU A 125 -21.01 19.59 -6.00
C LEU A 125 -22.40 19.88 -5.43
N ALA A 126 -22.69 19.45 -4.19
CA ALA A 126 -23.96 19.74 -3.54
C ALA A 126 -24.16 21.26 -3.33
N TRP A 127 -23.13 21.97 -2.84
CA TRP A 127 -23.19 23.43 -2.70
C TRP A 127 -23.37 24.15 -4.04
N LEU A 128 -22.72 23.67 -5.11
CA LEU A 128 -22.92 24.21 -6.45
C LEU A 128 -24.37 24.04 -6.92
N SER A 129 -24.95 22.85 -6.71
CA SER A 129 -26.36 22.57 -7.03
C SER A 129 -27.32 23.49 -6.29
N ILE A 130 -27.10 23.69 -4.98
CA ILE A 130 -27.89 24.63 -4.16
C ILE A 130 -27.76 26.06 -4.73
N GLY A 131 -26.55 26.50 -5.07
CA GLY A 131 -26.32 27.81 -5.68
C GLY A 131 -27.06 28.00 -7.01
N VAL A 132 -27.02 26.99 -7.89
CA VAL A 132 -27.75 27.00 -9.17
C VAL A 132 -29.26 27.07 -8.93
N ALA A 133 -29.78 26.29 -7.98
CA ALA A 133 -31.21 26.30 -7.64
C ALA A 133 -31.66 27.68 -7.13
N VAL A 134 -30.88 28.30 -6.24
CA VAL A 134 -31.18 29.64 -5.72
C VAL A 134 -31.17 30.69 -6.83
N ILE A 135 -30.17 30.67 -7.71
CA ILE A 135 -30.12 31.57 -8.87
C ILE A 135 -31.36 31.36 -9.74
N SER A 136 -31.70 30.10 -10.07
CA SER A 136 -32.88 29.77 -10.88
C SER A 136 -34.16 30.34 -10.28
N ILE A 137 -34.35 30.20 -8.96
CA ILE A 137 -35.49 30.77 -8.23
C ILE A 137 -35.51 32.29 -8.39
N ILE A 138 -34.39 32.97 -8.12
CA ILE A 138 -34.29 34.43 -8.23
C ILE A 138 -34.62 34.91 -9.65
N THR A 139 -34.07 34.29 -10.70
CA THR A 139 -34.39 34.63 -12.09
C THR A 139 -35.87 34.44 -12.43
N ASN A 140 -36.49 33.36 -11.95
CA ASN A 140 -37.92 33.14 -12.14
C ASN A 140 -38.78 34.17 -11.40
N PHE A 141 -38.35 34.63 -10.23
CA PHE A 141 -39.04 35.70 -9.48
C PHE A 141 -38.90 37.08 -10.13
N ILE A 142 -37.74 37.40 -10.72
CA ILE A 142 -37.51 38.70 -11.38
C ILE A 142 -38.16 38.76 -12.78
N SER A 143 -38.30 37.62 -13.44
CA SER A 143 -38.91 37.51 -14.77
C SER A 143 -40.44 37.36 -14.75
N SER A 144 -41.06 37.31 -13.56
CA SER A 144 -42.51 37.30 -13.33
C SER A 144 -43.00 38.68 -12.92
#